data_AF-A0A376KZ26-F1
#
_entry.id   AF-A0A376KZ26-F1
#
_cell.length_a   1.000
_cell.length_b   1.000
_cell.length_c   1.000
_cell.angle_alpha   90.00
_cell.angle_beta   90.00
_cell.angle_gamma   90.00
#
_symmetry.space_group_name_H-M   'P 1'
#
loop_
_entity.id
_entity.type
_entity.pdbx_description
1 polymer ?
#
loop_
_entity_poly.entity_id
_entity_poly.type
_entity_poly.pdbx_seq_one_letter_code
_entity_poly.pdbx_strand_id
1 'polypeptide(L)'
;MIEALTSIPKLEAGDSVWWHCDVIHSVAPVENQQGWGNVMYIPAAPMCEKNLAYAHKVKAALEKGASPGDFPREDYETNWEGRFTLADLNIHGKRALGMDV
;
A
#
# COMPACT_ATOMS: atom_id res chain seq x y z
N MET A 1 18.91 -15.67 -17.43
CA MET A 1 18.59 -15.30 -16.04
C MET A 1 19.45 -14.10 -15.68
N ILE A 2 18.93 -13.10 -14.96
CA ILE A 2 19.79 -12.01 -14.46
C ILE A 2 20.66 -12.60 -13.35
N GLU A 3 21.99 -12.61 -13.52
CA GLU A 3 22.91 -13.40 -12.67
C GLU A 3 22.85 -13.02 -11.18
N ALA A 4 22.52 -11.77 -10.86
CA ALA A 4 22.42 -11.28 -9.49
C ALA A 4 21.01 -11.34 -8.89
N LEU A 5 20.00 -11.86 -9.63
CA LEU A 5 18.65 -11.99 -9.10
C LEU A 5 18.65 -13.01 -7.96
N THR A 6 18.23 -12.58 -6.76
CA THR A 6 18.22 -13.41 -5.56
C THR A 6 16.82 -13.41 -4.96
N SER A 7 16.40 -14.56 -4.42
CA SER A 7 15.11 -14.68 -3.74
C SER A 7 15.13 -13.94 -2.40
N ILE A 8 13.98 -13.40 -2.00
CA ILE A 8 13.77 -12.97 -0.62
C ILE A 8 13.89 -14.17 0.32
N PRO A 9 14.24 -13.98 1.61
CA PRO A 9 14.23 -15.08 2.57
C PRO A 9 12.81 -15.64 2.74
N LYS A 10 12.71 -16.81 3.40
CA LYS A 10 11.42 -17.29 3.91
C LYS A 10 10.88 -16.30 4.93
N LEU A 11 9.57 -16.08 4.90
CA LEU A 11 8.86 -15.15 5.76
C LEU A 11 7.73 -15.88 6.49
N GLU A 12 7.41 -15.39 7.67
CA GLU A 12 6.21 -15.73 8.43
C GLU A 12 5.18 -14.60 8.34
N ALA A 13 3.91 -14.90 8.67
CA ALA A 13 2.87 -13.88 8.68
C ALA A 13 3.19 -12.79 9.71
N GLY A 14 3.27 -11.53 9.25
CA GLY A 14 3.64 -10.37 10.07
C GLY A 14 5.04 -9.83 9.74
N ASP A 15 5.88 -10.59 9.04
CA ASP A 15 7.15 -10.08 8.53
C ASP A 15 6.94 -9.03 7.42
N SER A 16 7.96 -8.20 7.21
CA SER A 16 7.99 -7.22 6.12
C SER A 16 9.31 -7.26 5.38
N VAL A 17 9.26 -6.98 4.08
CA VAL A 17 10.44 -6.84 3.22
C VAL A 17 10.42 -5.45 2.58
N TRP A 18 11.61 -4.87 2.43
CA TRP A 18 11.78 -3.51 1.95
C TRP A 18 12.87 -3.50 0.87
N TRP A 19 12.64 -2.72 -0.18
CA TRP A 19 13.65 -2.46 -1.21
C TRP A 19 13.65 -0.98 -1.56
N HIS A 20 14.81 -0.46 -1.94
CA HIS A 20 14.95 0.92 -2.41
C HIS A 20 14.18 1.11 -3.72
N CYS A 21 13.67 2.32 -3.99
CA CYS A 21 12.82 2.60 -5.17
C CYS A 21 13.49 2.30 -6.51
N ASP A 22 14.81 2.23 -6.55
CA ASP A 22 15.60 1.94 -7.74
C ASP A 22 16.03 0.45 -7.85
N VAL A 23 15.62 -0.41 -6.92
CA VAL A 23 15.98 -1.85 -6.93
C VAL A 23 15.11 -2.59 -7.94
N ILE A 24 15.77 -3.30 -8.86
CA ILE A 24 15.13 -4.25 -9.77
C ILE A 24 14.50 -5.38 -8.94
N HIS A 25 13.22 -5.64 -9.14
CA HIS A 25 12.48 -6.68 -8.44
C HIS A 25 11.53 -7.41 -9.39
N SER A 26 11.18 -8.66 -9.06
CA SER A 26 10.21 -9.46 -9.79
C SER A 26 9.54 -10.47 -8.85
N VAL A 27 8.38 -10.99 -9.27
CA VAL A 27 7.69 -12.11 -8.63
C VAL A 27 7.97 -13.36 -9.45
N ALA A 28 8.50 -14.40 -8.82
CA ALA A 28 8.80 -15.66 -9.50
C ALA A 28 7.50 -16.38 -9.93
N PRO A 29 7.50 -17.09 -11.08
CA PRO A 29 6.38 -17.95 -11.44
C PRO A 29 6.26 -19.12 -10.46
N VAL A 30 5.04 -19.65 -10.30
CA VAL A 30 4.77 -20.79 -9.42
C VAL A 30 3.85 -21.79 -10.09
N GLU A 31 4.15 -23.07 -9.92
CA GLU A 31 3.26 -24.19 -10.26
C GLU A 31 2.87 -24.88 -8.96
N ASN A 32 1.58 -25.21 -8.82
CA ASN A 32 1.04 -25.92 -7.64
C ASN A 32 1.44 -25.28 -6.29
N GLN A 33 1.23 -23.96 -6.16
CA GLN A 33 1.57 -23.22 -4.93
C GLN A 33 0.95 -23.88 -3.69
N GLN A 34 1.76 -24.04 -2.65
CA GLN A 34 1.31 -24.53 -1.35
C GLN A 34 1.06 -23.35 -0.41
N GLY A 35 -0.15 -23.26 0.13
CA GLY A 35 -0.57 -22.14 0.98
C GLY A 35 -0.83 -20.85 0.19
N TRP A 36 -0.85 -19.73 0.91
CA TRP A 36 -1.21 -18.41 0.40
C TRP A 36 0.02 -17.54 0.17
N GLY A 37 0.02 -16.79 -0.94
CA GLY A 37 1.03 -15.77 -1.26
C GLY A 37 0.49 -14.35 -1.06
N ASN A 38 -0.20 -14.12 0.07
CA ASN A 38 -0.92 -12.87 0.32
C ASN A 38 0.02 -11.81 0.91
N VAL A 39 -0.02 -10.60 0.38
CA VAL A 39 0.75 -9.45 0.88
C VAL A 39 -0.11 -8.18 0.85
N MET A 40 0.22 -7.21 1.71
CA MET A 40 -0.30 -5.84 1.63
C MET A 40 0.83 -4.90 1.22
N TYR A 41 0.60 -4.03 0.23
CA TYR A 41 1.59 -3.06 -0.22
C TYR A 41 1.56 -1.80 0.66
N ILE A 42 2.62 -1.59 1.45
CA ILE A 42 2.76 -0.45 2.37
C ILE A 42 4.15 0.18 2.16
N PRO A 43 4.29 1.25 1.36
CA PRO A 43 5.59 1.85 1.08
C PRO A 43 6.05 2.82 2.19
N ALA A 44 7.35 3.12 2.19
CA ALA A 44 7.89 4.25 2.95
C ALA A 44 7.89 5.52 2.08
N ALA A 45 6.88 6.38 2.27
CA ALA A 45 6.77 7.67 1.58
C ALA A 45 6.94 8.82 2.61
N PRO A 46 8.13 9.45 2.70
CA PRO A 46 8.40 10.47 3.73
C PRO A 46 7.58 11.73 3.51
N MET A 47 7.30 12.46 4.60
CA MET A 47 6.60 13.74 4.53
C MET A 47 7.46 14.78 3.81
N CYS A 48 6.95 15.27 2.68
CA CYS A 48 7.51 16.36 1.89
C CYS A 48 6.38 17.03 1.11
N GLU A 49 6.63 18.21 0.53
CA GLU A 49 5.62 18.99 -0.20
C GLU A 49 4.89 18.15 -1.27
N LYS A 50 5.65 17.41 -2.08
CA LYS A 50 5.11 16.54 -3.13
C LYS A 50 4.18 15.46 -2.56
N ASN A 51 4.61 14.76 -1.51
CA ASN A 51 3.87 13.63 -0.96
C ASN A 51 2.65 14.12 -0.16
N LEU A 52 2.74 15.25 0.54
CA LEU A 52 1.63 15.86 1.25
C LEU A 52 0.52 16.31 0.29
N ALA A 53 0.89 16.91 -0.85
CA ALA A 53 -0.06 17.27 -1.88
C ALA A 53 -0.87 16.06 -2.39
N TYR A 54 -0.24 14.88 -2.46
CA TYR A 54 -0.95 13.65 -2.81
C TYR A 54 -1.75 13.07 -1.64
N ALA A 55 -1.22 13.12 -0.41
CA ALA A 55 -1.90 12.64 0.79
C ALA A 55 -3.28 13.29 1.00
N HIS A 56 -3.42 14.59 0.69
CA HIS A 56 -4.73 15.26 0.71
C HIS A 56 -5.73 14.68 -0.30
N LYS A 57 -5.27 14.19 -1.46
CA LYS A 57 -6.13 13.47 -2.44
C LYS A 57 -6.50 12.08 -1.91
N VAL A 58 -5.57 11.39 -1.24
CA VAL A 58 -5.83 10.10 -0.58
C VAL A 58 -6.91 10.25 0.48
N LYS A 59 -6.87 11.31 1.31
CA LYS A 59 -7.94 11.61 2.27
C LYS A 59 -9.31 11.70 1.61
N ALA A 60 -9.42 12.42 0.49
CA ALA A 60 -10.67 12.59 -0.23
C ALA A 60 -11.17 11.27 -0.86
N ALA A 61 -10.26 10.40 -1.32
CA ALA A 61 -10.59 9.07 -1.82
C ALA A 61 -11.10 8.15 -0.69
N LEU A 62 -10.43 8.15 0.47
CA LEU A 62 -10.81 7.39 1.66
C LEU A 62 -12.21 7.75 2.16
N GLU A 63 -12.53 9.05 2.20
CA GLU A 63 -13.85 9.55 2.60
C GLU A 63 -14.97 8.97 1.72
N LYS A 64 -14.72 8.86 0.41
CA LYS A 64 -15.68 8.36 -0.58
C LYS A 64 -15.63 6.84 -0.76
N GLY A 65 -14.58 6.17 -0.28
CA GLY A 65 -14.29 4.77 -0.63
C GLY A 65 -13.96 4.57 -2.12
N ALA A 66 -13.49 5.62 -2.80
CA ALA A 66 -13.10 5.55 -4.21
C ALA A 66 -11.67 5.02 -4.35
N SER A 67 -11.33 4.47 -5.52
CA SER A 67 -9.96 4.07 -5.86
C SER A 67 -9.03 5.28 -5.76
N PRO A 68 -7.84 5.16 -5.15
CA PRO A 68 -6.84 6.23 -5.15
C PRO A 68 -6.47 6.64 -6.59
N GLY A 69 -6.14 7.92 -6.81
CA GLY A 69 -6.04 8.49 -8.15
C GLY A 69 -4.88 8.01 -9.03
N ASP A 70 -3.93 7.29 -8.45
CA ASP A 70 -2.82 6.60 -9.12
C ASP A 70 -3.18 5.18 -9.60
N PHE A 71 -4.39 4.70 -9.27
CA PHE A 71 -4.94 3.44 -9.76
C PHE A 71 -6.12 3.67 -10.73
N PRO A 72 -6.50 2.66 -11.54
CA PRO A 72 -7.73 2.69 -12.31
C PRO A 72 -8.95 2.97 -11.41
N ARG A 73 -9.91 3.72 -11.94
CA ARG A 73 -11.15 4.08 -11.25
C ARG A 73 -12.16 2.94 -11.28
N GLU A 74 -11.83 1.87 -10.57
CA GLU A 74 -12.72 0.72 -10.39
C GLU A 74 -13.79 1.01 -9.32
N ASP A 75 -13.45 1.80 -8.29
CA ASP A 75 -14.36 2.35 -7.27
C ASP A 75 -15.26 1.30 -6.59
N TYR A 76 -14.78 0.05 -6.50
CA TYR A 76 -15.53 -1.09 -5.96
C TYR A 76 -16.06 -0.83 -4.54
N GLU A 77 -15.23 -0.24 -3.68
CA GLU A 77 -15.48 -0.13 -2.24
C GLU A 77 -16.38 1.05 -1.84
N THR A 78 -16.85 1.83 -2.81
CA THR A 78 -17.67 3.03 -2.57
C THR A 78 -18.93 2.73 -1.75
N ASN A 79 -19.55 1.56 -2.00
CA ASN A 79 -20.79 1.12 -1.35
C ASN A 79 -20.62 -0.10 -0.43
N TRP A 80 -19.39 -0.51 -0.14
CA TRP A 80 -19.15 -1.67 0.73
C TRP A 80 -19.43 -1.33 2.19
N GLU A 81 -20.03 -2.27 2.91
CA GLU A 81 -20.18 -2.20 4.36
C GLU A 81 -18.88 -2.65 5.06
N GLY A 82 -18.62 -2.14 6.27
CA GLY A 82 -17.46 -2.55 7.07
C GLY A 82 -16.10 -1.97 6.61
N ARG A 83 -16.09 -1.00 5.70
CA ARG A 83 -14.88 -0.30 5.26
C ARG A 83 -14.28 0.55 6.38
N PHE A 84 -12.95 0.64 6.43
CA PHE A 84 -12.24 1.63 7.23
C PHE A 84 -12.60 3.06 6.78
N THR A 85 -12.82 3.96 7.74
CA THR A 85 -13.26 5.34 7.49
C THR A 85 -12.34 6.37 8.14
N LEU A 86 -12.60 7.65 7.89
CA LEU A 86 -11.88 8.73 8.57
C LEU A 86 -12.03 8.69 10.10
N ALA A 87 -13.10 8.09 10.63
CA ALA A 87 -13.34 7.97 12.07
C ALA A 87 -12.39 6.95 12.72
N ASP A 88 -11.91 5.97 11.96
CA ASP A 88 -11.05 4.88 12.45
C ASP A 88 -9.56 5.27 12.48
N LEU A 89 -9.21 6.46 11.97
CA LEU A 89 -7.85 6.99 11.96
C LEU A 89 -7.35 7.29 13.38
N ASN A 90 -6.22 6.67 13.73
CA ASN A 90 -5.43 7.09 14.88
C ASN A 90 -4.68 8.43 14.60
N ILE A 91 -3.96 8.94 15.60
CA ILE A 91 -3.22 10.20 15.49
C ILE A 91 -2.14 10.18 14.39
N HIS A 92 -1.52 9.02 14.15
CA HIS A 92 -0.50 8.88 13.11
C HIS A 92 -1.13 8.91 11.71
N GLY A 93 -2.26 8.24 11.51
CA GLY A 93 -3.00 8.24 10.25
C GLY A 93 -3.51 9.63 9.89
N LYS A 94 -4.05 10.37 10.87
CA LYS A 94 -4.45 11.77 10.67
C LYS A 94 -3.27 12.64 10.20
N ARG A 95 -2.13 12.57 10.90
CA ARG A 95 -0.90 13.31 10.50
C ARG A 95 -0.37 12.88 9.13
N ALA A 96 -0.41 11.59 8.81
CA ALA A 96 0.05 11.07 7.52
C ALA A 96 -0.81 11.58 6.34
N LEU A 97 -2.09 11.85 6.58
CA LEU A 97 -3.01 12.45 5.61
C LEU A 97 -3.07 13.98 5.63
N GLY A 98 -2.19 14.62 6.43
CA GLY A 98 -2.15 16.08 6.58
C GLY A 98 -3.41 16.66 7.22
N MET A 99 -4.08 15.90 8.10
CA MET A 99 -5.22 16.38 8.86
C MET A 99 -4.75 17.05 10.15
N ASP A 100 -5.51 18.05 10.61
CA ASP A 100 -5.33 18.63 11.93
C ASP A 100 -5.58 17.57 13.02
N VAL A 101 -4.75 17.59 14.07
CA VAL A 101 -4.77 16.63 15.20
C VAL A 101 -4.90 17.33 16.53
#